data_AF-A0A0Q5QL72-F1
#
_entry.id   AF-A0A0Q5QL72-F1
#
_cell.length_a   1.000
_cell.length_b   1.000
_cell.length_c   1.000
_cell.angle_alpha   90.00
_cell.angle_beta   90.00
_cell.angle_gamma   90.00
#
_symmetry.space_group_name_H-M   'P 1'
#
loop_
_entity.id
_entity.type
_entity.pdbx_description
1 polymer ?
#
loop_
_entity_poly.entity_id
_entity_poly.type
_entity_poly.pdbx_seq_one_letter_code
_entity_poly.pdbx_strand_id
1 'polypeptide(L)'
;MIKLAADAQPHLAVFDDVTNEPLFFGRGRRLASQAQRLMAFGHYRSCSKDGCTTPFAHTEMHHAEADWADGGLTDSPHTAPACGRHNRAVGCEPHQWTTR
;
A
#
# COMPACT_ATOMS: atom_id res chain seq x y z
N MET A 1 -31.96 -6.80 9.59
CA MET A 1 -30.69 -7.13 10.27
C MET A 1 -29.57 -6.34 9.62
N ILE A 2 -28.94 -5.44 10.37
CA ILE A 2 -27.85 -4.58 9.88
C ILE A 2 -26.55 -5.39 9.95
N LYS A 3 -26.02 -5.79 8.80
CA LYS A 3 -24.70 -6.42 8.68
C LYS A 3 -23.82 -5.48 7.84
N LEU A 4 -23.47 -4.34 8.42
CA LEU A 4 -22.59 -3.35 7.79
C LEU A 4 -21.88 -2.51 8.85
N ALA A 5 -21.10 -3.19 9.71
CA ALA A 5 -20.17 -2.52 10.63
C ALA A 5 -18.96 -3.42 11.03
N ALA A 6 -18.87 -4.65 10.51
CA ALA A 6 -17.92 -5.64 11.02
C ALA A 6 -16.49 -5.51 10.43
N ASP A 7 -16.32 -4.84 9.30
CA ASP A 7 -15.00 -4.73 8.63
C ASP A 7 -14.47 -3.30 8.57
N ALA A 8 -14.97 -2.41 9.44
CA ALA A 8 -14.28 -1.16 9.67
C ALA A 8 -13.11 -1.45 10.61
N GLN A 9 -11.91 -1.51 10.05
CA GLN A 9 -10.67 -1.44 10.82
C GLN A 9 -10.14 0.00 10.74
N PRO A 10 -10.69 0.97 11.50
CA PRO A 10 -10.19 2.33 11.52
C PRO A 10 -8.87 2.34 12.30
N HIS A 11 -7.78 2.05 11.60
CA HIS A 11 -6.45 2.36 12.10
C HIS A 11 -6.25 3.87 11.97
N LEU A 12 -6.38 4.59 13.08
CA LEU A 12 -5.94 5.97 13.16
C LEU A 12 -4.44 5.96 13.47
N ALA A 13 -3.61 6.17 12.46
CA ALA A 13 -2.18 6.41 12.64
C ALA A 13 -1.98 7.86 13.10
N VAL A 14 -1.90 8.08 14.42
CA VAL A 14 -1.44 9.35 15.00
C VAL A 14 0.03 9.17 15.36
N PHE A 15 0.91 9.90 14.69
CA PHE A 15 2.32 9.99 15.08
C PHE A 15 2.45 11.11 16.11
N ASP A 16 3.21 10.84 17.18
CA ASP A 16 3.57 11.77 18.26
C ASP A 16 3.98 13.15 17.72
N ASP A 17 4.85 13.13 16.70
CA ASP A 17 5.26 14.31 15.95
C ASP A 17 4.43 14.51 14.68
N VAL A 18 3.91 15.73 14.48
CA VAL A 18 3.50 16.20 13.15
C VAL A 18 4.77 16.50 12.36
N THR A 19 5.26 15.51 11.62
CA THR A 19 6.55 15.59 10.90
C THR A 19 6.55 16.54 9.69
N ASN A 20 5.38 17.08 9.28
CA ASN A 20 5.18 17.80 8.02
C ASN A 20 5.63 17.03 6.76
N GLU A 21 5.84 15.71 6.85
CA GLU A 21 6.26 14.93 5.69
C GLU A 21 5.06 14.76 4.74
N PRO A 22 5.17 15.16 3.45
CA PRO A 22 4.04 15.06 2.54
C PRO A 22 3.68 13.60 2.27
N LEU A 23 2.39 13.28 2.39
CA LEU A 23 1.85 11.97 2.06
C LEU A 23 1.36 11.86 0.61
N PHE A 24 1.37 12.98 -0.11
CA PHE A 24 0.93 13.09 -1.50
C PHE A 24 2.07 13.67 -2.35
N PHE A 25 2.82 12.81 -3.03
CA PHE A 25 3.89 13.23 -3.94
C PHE A 25 3.47 13.23 -5.41
N GLY A 26 2.32 12.62 -5.72
CA GLY A 26 1.87 12.36 -7.07
C GLY A 26 2.96 11.70 -7.90
N ARG A 27 3.40 12.40 -8.96
CA ARG A 27 4.44 11.94 -9.89
C ARG A 27 5.83 12.54 -9.63
N GLY A 28 5.97 13.42 -8.63
CA GLY A 28 7.24 14.10 -8.33
C GLY A 28 8.32 13.19 -7.75
N ARG A 29 7.93 12.03 -7.21
CA ARG A 29 8.83 11.03 -6.64
C ARG A 29 8.27 9.64 -6.91
N ARG A 30 9.12 8.69 -7.31
CA ARG A 30 8.70 7.30 -7.57
C ARG A 30 8.60 6.44 -6.30
N LEU A 31 9.48 6.68 -5.34
CA LEU A 31 9.60 5.82 -4.16
C LEU A 31 8.83 6.42 -2.98
N ALA A 32 8.07 5.58 -2.28
CA ALA A 32 7.38 5.96 -1.06
C ALA A 32 8.36 6.48 0.01
N SER A 33 7.95 7.51 0.75
CA SER A 33 8.70 8.03 1.90
C SER A 33 8.62 7.12 3.12
N GLN A 34 9.38 7.47 4.16
CA GLN A 34 9.26 6.81 5.46
C GLN A 34 7.87 7.01 6.07
N ALA A 35 7.33 8.24 6.09
CA ALA A 35 5.96 8.46 6.55
C ALA A 35 4.92 7.63 5.78
N GLN A 36 5.01 7.55 4.45
CA GLN A 36 4.08 6.73 3.66
C GLN A 36 4.22 5.22 3.99
N ARG A 37 5.44 4.73 4.25
CA ARG A 37 5.65 3.34 4.72
C ARG A 37 5.08 3.12 6.12
N LEU A 38 5.20 4.09 7.03
CA LEU A 38 4.64 3.99 8.38
C LEU A 38 3.11 4.04 8.36
N MET A 39 2.51 4.87 7.50
CA MET A 39 1.07 4.86 7.23
C MET A 39 0.63 3.48 6.75
N ALA A 40 1.31 2.93 5.74
CA ALA A 40 1.00 1.60 5.23
C ALA A 40 1.17 0.51 6.31
N PHE A 41 2.18 0.60 7.17
CA PHE A 41 2.33 -0.33 8.30
C PHE A 41 1.15 -0.28 9.28
N GLY A 42 0.58 0.91 9.49
CA GLY A 42 -0.65 1.07 10.28
C GLY A 42 -1.86 0.37 9.67
N HIS A 43 -1.93 0.24 8.34
CA HIS A 43 -3.06 -0.37 7.62
C HIS A 43 -2.87 -1.86 7.29
N TYR A 44 -1.62 -2.30 7.06
CA TYR A 44 -1.29 -3.62 6.56
C TYR A 44 -0.37 -4.37 7.51
N ARG A 45 -0.75 -5.60 7.88
CA ARG A 45 0.10 -6.50 8.69
C ARG A 45 1.07 -7.33 7.85
N SER A 46 0.73 -7.54 6.59
CA SER A 46 1.45 -8.41 5.64
C SER A 46 1.41 -7.79 4.24
N CYS A 47 1.94 -8.52 3.26
CA CYS A 47 1.69 -8.23 1.85
C CYS A 47 0.19 -8.03 1.57
N SER A 48 -0.15 -7.04 0.74
CA SER A 48 -1.52 -6.68 0.36
C SER A 48 -2.21 -7.71 -0.54
N LYS A 49 -1.47 -8.68 -1.10
CA LYS A 49 -2.08 -9.79 -1.83
C LYS A 49 -2.87 -10.68 -0.88
N ASP A 50 -4.15 -10.86 -1.18
CA ASP A 50 -5.05 -11.75 -0.43
C ASP A 50 -4.41 -13.12 -0.14
N GLY A 51 -4.45 -13.52 1.13
CA GLY A 51 -3.91 -14.79 1.62
C GLY A 51 -2.38 -14.84 1.75
N CYS A 52 -1.65 -13.78 1.39
CA CYS A 52 -0.21 -13.74 1.60
C CYS A 52 0.15 -13.39 3.04
N THR A 53 0.91 -14.27 3.70
CA THR A 53 1.33 -14.09 5.10
C THR A 53 2.73 -13.50 5.24
N THR A 54 3.38 -13.09 4.14
CA THR A 54 4.70 -12.46 4.22
C THR A 54 4.61 -11.19 5.07
N PRO A 55 5.42 -11.04 6.13
CA PRO A 55 5.30 -9.91 7.05
C PRO A 55 5.58 -8.59 6.33
N PHE A 56 4.94 -7.50 6.77
CA PHE A 56 5.17 -6.17 6.22
C PHE A 56 6.66 -5.80 6.14
N ALA A 57 7.46 -6.21 7.14
CA ALA A 57 8.91 -5.99 7.18
C ALA A 57 9.68 -6.58 5.97
N HIS A 58 9.09 -7.55 5.27
CA HIS A 58 9.65 -8.19 4.07
C HIS A 58 8.91 -7.77 2.79
N THR A 59 8.39 -6.55 2.77
CA THR A 59 7.66 -5.98 1.63
C THR A 59 8.28 -4.68 1.12
N GLU A 60 8.01 -4.42 -0.15
CA GLU A 60 8.30 -3.17 -0.84
C GLU A 60 6.99 -2.45 -1.10
N MET A 61 7.00 -1.11 -1.08
CA MET A 61 5.83 -0.34 -1.48
C MET A 61 5.72 -0.36 -3.00
N HIS A 62 4.56 -0.73 -3.50
CA HIS A 62 4.21 -0.63 -4.92
C HIS A 62 3.04 0.33 -5.15
N HIS A 63 2.85 0.75 -6.40
CA HIS A 63 1.70 1.52 -6.82
C HIS A 63 0.53 0.55 -7.06
N ALA A 64 -0.46 0.59 -6.16
CA ALA A 64 -1.50 -0.44 -6.09
C ALA A 64 -2.69 -0.14 -7.01
N GLU A 65 -3.04 1.13 -7.22
CA GLU A 65 -4.18 1.47 -8.09
C GLU A 65 -3.81 1.41 -9.58
N ALA A 66 -2.65 1.97 -9.93
CA ALA A 66 -2.10 1.94 -11.27
C ALA A 66 -0.59 1.79 -11.17
N ASP A 67 0.01 0.99 -12.05
CA ASP A 67 1.44 0.79 -12.03
C ASP A 67 2.19 2.10 -12.30
N TRP A 68 3.44 2.23 -11.82
CA TRP A 68 4.19 3.48 -12.02
C TRP A 68 4.35 3.82 -13.50
N ALA A 69 4.53 2.80 -14.34
CA ALA A 69 4.67 2.98 -15.79
C ALA A 69 3.40 3.57 -16.42
N ASP A 70 2.24 3.28 -15.84
CA ASP A 70 0.91 3.65 -16.35
C ASP A 70 0.35 4.92 -15.69
N GLY A 71 1.19 5.66 -14.95
CA GLY A 71 0.80 6.92 -14.32
C GLY A 71 0.43 6.83 -12.85
N GLY A 72 0.70 5.70 -12.19
CA GLY A 72 0.53 5.52 -10.75
C GLY A 72 1.15 6.65 -9.92
N LEU A 73 0.45 7.01 -8.84
CA LEU A 73 0.80 8.11 -7.95
C LEU A 73 1.47 7.59 -6.68
N THR A 74 2.55 8.24 -6.27
CA THR A 74 3.21 7.98 -4.98
C THR A 74 2.49 8.77 -3.89
N ASP A 75 1.23 8.41 -3.67
CA ASP A 75 0.39 8.94 -2.61
C ASP A 75 0.03 7.82 -1.65
N SER A 76 -0.12 8.13 -0.36
CA SER A 76 -0.38 7.11 0.66
C SER A 76 -1.60 6.22 0.35
N PRO A 77 -2.72 6.73 -0.19
CA PRO A 77 -3.87 5.88 -0.54
C PRO A 77 -3.64 5.00 -1.79
N HIS A 78 -2.72 5.39 -2.68
CA HIS A 78 -2.49 4.74 -3.98
C HIS A 78 -1.32 3.75 -3.96
N THR A 79 -0.73 3.51 -2.78
CA THR A 79 0.40 2.59 -2.61
C THR A 79 0.12 1.55 -1.54
N ALA A 80 0.67 0.35 -1.70
CA ALA A 80 0.48 -0.77 -0.77
C ALA A 80 1.75 -1.62 -0.64
N PRO A 81 1.90 -2.43 0.42
CA PRO A 81 3.05 -3.31 0.58
C PRO A 81 2.91 -4.61 -0.23
N ALA A 82 3.90 -4.95 -1.05
CA ALA A 82 3.98 -6.23 -1.76
C ALA A 82 5.29 -6.96 -1.44
N CYS A 83 5.21 -8.27 -1.13
CA CYS A 83 6.43 -9.08 -1.01
C CYS A 83 7.10 -9.23 -2.38
N GLY A 84 8.40 -9.55 -2.43
CA GLY A 84 9.13 -9.58 -3.70
C GLY A 84 8.54 -10.52 -4.76
N ARG A 85 7.85 -11.61 -4.39
CA ARG A 85 7.13 -12.48 -5.34
C ARG A 85 5.93 -11.74 -5.94
N HIS A 86 5.08 -11.17 -5.08
CA HIS A 86 3.86 -10.49 -5.52
C HIS A 86 4.15 -9.15 -6.20
N ASN A 87 5.17 -8.40 -5.77
CA ASN A 87 5.55 -7.15 -6.43
C ASN A 87 5.85 -7.38 -7.93
N ARG A 88 6.59 -8.44 -8.25
CA ARG A 88 6.91 -8.83 -9.64
C ARG A 88 5.77 -9.49 -10.40
N ALA A 89 4.72 -9.90 -9.71
CA ALA A 89 3.57 -10.56 -10.29
C ALA A 89 2.39 -9.60 -10.50
N VAL A 90 2.54 -8.30 -10.27
CA VAL A 90 1.49 -7.32 -10.57
C VAL A 90 1.36 -7.18 -12.10
N GLY A 91 0.13 -7.11 -12.58
CA GLY A 91 -0.19 -6.82 -13.98
C GLY A 91 -1.44 -7.54 -14.47
N CYS A 92 -1.68 -7.47 -15.78
CA CYS A 92 -2.91 -7.92 -16.43
C CYS A 92 -2.81 -9.31 -17.10
N GLU A 93 -1.64 -9.95 -17.08
CA GLU A 93 -1.44 -11.25 -17.72
C GLU A 93 -2.07 -12.41 -16.93
N PRO A 94 -2.37 -13.57 -17.56
CA PRO A 94 -3.13 -14.68 -16.95
C PRO A 94 -2.57 -15.31 -15.65
N HIS A 95 -1.34 -14.96 -15.25
CA HIS A 95 -0.67 -15.45 -14.03
C HIS A 95 -0.28 -14.31 -13.08
N GLN A 96 -0.57 -13.08 -13.47
CA GLN A 96 -0.37 -11.90 -12.66
C GLN A 96 -1.58 -11.67 -11.77
N TRP A 97 -1.40 -10.87 -10.74
CA TRP A 97 -2.51 -10.43 -9.90
C TRP A 97 -2.74 -8.94 -10.10
N THR A 98 -4.00 -8.58 -10.11
CA THR A 98 -4.44 -7.20 -10.07
C THR A 98 -4.51 -6.74 -8.63
N THR A 99 -3.93 -5.58 -8.40
CA THR A 99 -4.04 -4.79 -7.18
C THR A 99 -5.32 -3.97 -7.24
N ARG A 100 -5.81 -3.54 -6.07
CA ARG A 100 -6.98 -2.65 -5.93
C ARG A 100 -6.68 -1.62 -4.88
#